data_AF-A0A6N0I0I3-F1
#
_entry.id   AF-A0A6N0I0I3-F1
#
_cell.length_a   1.000
_cell.length_b   1.000
_cell.length_c   1.000
_cell.angle_alpha   90.00
_cell.angle_beta   90.00
_cell.angle_gamma   90.00
#
_symmetry.space_group_name_H-M   'P 1'
#
loop_
_entity.id
_entity.type
_entity.pdbx_description
1 polymer ?
#
loop_
_entity_poly.entity_id
_entity_poly.type
_entity_poly.pdbx_seq_one_letter_code
_entity_poly.pdbx_strand_id
1 'polypeptide(L)'
;MDNTLQEIGQGDTRFGDKPMLTVYYEDLVADHEAIFREITSFLGLPYAKPRLTLKKQNPEPMSELVENFDELKAHFKGHRLEHYFE
;
A
#
# COMPACT_ATOMS: atom_id res chain seq x y z
N MET A 1 7.28 16.32 -9.25
CA MET A 1 5.88 16.79 -9.22
C MET A 1 5.03 15.56 -9.50
N ASP A 2 4.19 15.18 -8.54
CA ASP A 2 3.52 13.87 -8.42
C ASP A 2 2.63 13.52 -9.62
N ASN A 3 3.07 12.55 -10.44
CA ASN A 3 2.24 11.93 -11.48
C ASN A 3 1.01 11.21 -10.88
N THR A 4 1.13 10.71 -9.65
CA THR A 4 0.12 9.87 -9.00
C THR A 4 -1.20 10.60 -8.73
N LEU A 5 -1.14 11.90 -8.39
CA LEU A 5 -2.34 12.71 -8.17
C LEU A 5 -3.06 13.04 -9.49
N GLN A 6 -2.30 13.17 -10.58
CA GLN A 6 -2.83 13.47 -11.89
C GLN A 6 -3.56 12.26 -12.51
N GLU A 7 -3.11 11.05 -12.22
CA GLU A 7 -3.73 9.80 -12.66
C GLU A 7 -5.07 9.52 -11.95
N ILE A 8 -5.19 9.83 -10.66
CA ILE A 8 -6.44 9.69 -9.90
C ILE A 8 -7.53 10.61 -10.46
N GLY A 9 -7.22 11.89 -10.67
CA GLY A 9 -8.20 12.85 -11.21
C GLY A 9 -8.68 12.54 -12.64
N GLN A 10 -7.87 11.85 -13.44
CA GLN A 10 -8.28 11.35 -14.76
C GLN A 10 -9.27 10.19 -14.66
N GLY A 11 -9.09 9.31 -13.66
CA GLY A 11 -10.05 8.24 -13.35
C GLY A 11 -11.42 8.82 -12.98
N ASP A 12 -11.45 9.79 -12.08
CA ASP A 12 -12.68 10.45 -11.63
C ASP A 12 -13.42 11.13 -12.79
N THR A 13 -12.68 11.79 -13.69
CA THR A 13 -13.27 12.43 -14.87
C THR A 13 -13.81 11.40 -15.87
N ARG A 14 -13.09 10.28 -16.08
CA ARG A 14 -13.44 9.26 -17.07
C ARG A 14 -14.58 8.35 -16.63
N PHE A 15 -14.74 8.17 -15.32
CA PHE A 15 -15.72 7.24 -14.73
C PHE A 15 -16.74 7.94 -13.83
N GLY A 16 -16.78 9.28 -13.79
CA GLY A 16 -17.64 10.05 -12.89
C GLY A 16 -19.15 9.76 -12.99
N ASP A 17 -19.60 9.23 -14.12
CA ASP A 17 -21.00 8.82 -14.32
C ASP A 17 -21.30 7.39 -13.80
N LYS A 18 -20.30 6.69 -13.27
CA LYS A 18 -20.41 5.31 -12.76
C LYS A 18 -20.25 5.29 -11.24
N PRO A 19 -20.86 4.32 -10.55
CA PRO A 19 -20.51 4.05 -9.16
C PRO A 19 -19.01 3.81 -9.04
N MET A 20 -18.38 4.42 -8.03
CA MET A 20 -16.96 4.25 -7.72
C MET A 20 -16.81 3.84 -6.26
N LEU A 21 -15.80 3.00 -6.00
CA LEU A 21 -15.39 2.58 -4.67
C LEU A 21 -13.94 2.99 -4.47
N THR A 22 -13.68 3.76 -3.42
CA THR A 22 -12.33 4.18 -3.01
C THR A 22 -11.86 3.31 -1.86
N VAL A 23 -10.67 2.73 -1.99
CA VAL A 23 -10.06 1.90 -0.95
C VAL A 23 -8.71 2.49 -0.59
N TYR A 24 -8.52 2.77 0.70
CA TYR A 24 -7.24 3.23 1.23
C TYR A 24 -6.36 2.06 1.65
N TYR A 25 -5.05 2.23 1.52
CA TYR A 25 -4.09 1.18 1.86
C TYR A 25 -4.14 0.86 3.36
N GLU A 26 -4.25 1.89 4.18
CA GLU A 26 -4.30 1.82 5.64
C GLU A 26 -5.49 0.97 6.10
N ASP A 27 -6.65 1.17 5.50
CA ASP A 27 -7.87 0.40 5.80
C ASP A 27 -7.75 -1.05 5.33
N LEU A 28 -7.18 -1.27 4.14
CA LEU A 28 -6.95 -2.61 3.58
C LEU A 28 -5.98 -3.44 4.42
N VAL A 29 -4.96 -2.79 5.01
CA VAL A 29 -3.99 -3.47 5.89
C VAL A 29 -4.55 -3.67 7.29
N ALA A 30 -5.39 -2.76 7.79
CA ALA A 30 -6.03 -2.88 9.09
C ALA A 30 -7.05 -4.02 9.15
N ASP A 31 -7.90 -4.17 8.12
CA ASP A 31 -8.89 -5.25 8.03
C ASP A 31 -9.13 -5.70 6.57
N HIS A 32 -8.24 -6.55 6.09
CA HIS A 32 -8.28 -7.11 4.74
C HIS A 32 -9.60 -7.82 4.41
N GLU A 33 -10.21 -8.49 5.39
CA GLU A 33 -11.42 -9.30 5.16
C GLU A 33 -12.65 -8.39 5.00
N ALA A 34 -12.78 -7.38 5.84
CA ALA A 34 -13.86 -6.40 5.72
C ALA A 34 -13.80 -5.67 4.37
N ILE A 35 -12.62 -5.17 3.99
CA ILE A 35 -12.43 -4.42 2.74
C ILE A 35 -12.68 -5.31 1.51
N PHE A 36 -12.23 -6.57 1.50
CA PHE A 36 -12.53 -7.48 0.39
C PHE A 36 -14.02 -7.82 0.28
N ARG A 37 -14.74 -7.93 1.40
CA ARG A 37 -16.20 -8.11 1.39
C ARG A 37 -16.90 -6.90 0.76
N GLU A 38 -16.48 -5.69 1.11
CA GLU A 38 -16.99 -4.47 0.52
C GLU A 38 -16.75 -4.43 -1.00
N ILE A 39 -15.53 -4.72 -1.44
CA ILE A 39 -15.18 -4.77 -2.87
C ILE A 39 -16.04 -5.80 -3.62
N THR A 40 -16.15 -7.03 -3.10
CA THR A 40 -16.96 -8.08 -3.75
C THR A 40 -18.44 -7.71 -3.80
N SER A 41 -18.97 -7.11 -2.73
CA SER A 41 -20.34 -6.59 -2.67
C SER A 41 -20.57 -5.48 -3.70
N PHE A 42 -19.65 -4.52 -3.80
CA PHE A 42 -19.72 -3.42 -4.76
C PHE A 42 -19.73 -3.92 -6.21
N LEU A 43 -18.95 -4.97 -6.52
CA LEU A 43 -18.92 -5.61 -7.83
C LEU A 43 -20.10 -6.56 -8.09
N GLY A 44 -20.97 -6.80 -7.10
CA GLY A 44 -22.07 -7.76 -7.21
C GLY A 44 -21.60 -9.22 -7.29
N LEU A 45 -20.42 -9.53 -6.76
CA LEU A 45 -19.82 -10.86 -6.76
C LEU A 45 -20.04 -11.57 -5.41
N PRO A 46 -20.18 -12.90 -5.40
CA PRO A 46 -20.16 -13.64 -4.14
C PRO A 46 -18.80 -13.47 -3.47
N TYR A 47 -18.80 -13.23 -2.16
CA TYR A 47 -17.57 -13.14 -1.40
C TYR A 47 -16.78 -14.46 -1.47
N ALA A 48 -15.51 -14.35 -1.80
CA ALA A 48 -14.53 -15.41 -1.68
C ALA A 48 -13.36 -14.90 -0.86
N LYS A 49 -12.92 -15.69 0.12
CA LYS A 49 -11.76 -15.32 0.95
C LYS A 49 -10.52 -15.17 0.06
N PRO A 50 -9.88 -13.99 0.02
CA PRO A 50 -8.67 -13.80 -0.78
C PRO A 50 -7.56 -14.73 -0.30
N ARG A 51 -6.92 -15.43 -1.24
CA ARG A 51 -5.74 -16.25 -0.96
C ARG A 51 -4.52 -15.48 -1.43
N LEU A 52 -3.72 -15.01 -0.48
CA LEU A 52 -2.46 -14.34 -0.76
C LEU A 52 -1.36 -15.39 -0.90
N THR A 53 -0.89 -15.62 -2.12
CA THR A 53 0.36 -16.35 -2.39
C THR A 53 1.53 -15.39 -2.54
N LEU A 54 1.54 -14.31 -1.76
CA LEU A 54 2.60 -13.31 -1.82
C LEU A 54 3.85 -13.88 -1.15
N LYS A 55 4.98 -13.78 -1.85
CA LYS A 55 6.31 -14.07 -1.32
C LYS A 55 7.03 -12.74 -1.16
N LYS A 56 7.72 -12.53 -0.04
CA LYS A 56 8.58 -11.36 0.16
C LYS A 56 9.60 -11.29 -0.98
N GLN A 57 9.59 -10.19 -1.75
CA GLN A 57 10.43 -10.08 -2.96
C GLN A 57 11.91 -9.92 -2.62
N ASN A 58 12.22 -9.13 -1.58
CA ASN A 58 13.57 -8.92 -1.07
C ASN A 58 13.63 -9.45 0.35
N PRO A 59 13.88 -10.75 0.55
CA PRO A 59 13.94 -11.34 1.87
C PRO A 59 15.10 -10.79 2.71
N GLU A 60 16.16 -10.32 2.06
CA GLU A 60 17.40 -9.82 2.66
C GLU A 60 17.14 -8.60 3.58
N PRO A 61 17.99 -8.39 4.60
CA PRO A 61 17.98 -7.18 5.41
C PRO A 61 18.14 -5.92 4.56
N MET A 62 17.50 -4.81 4.97
CA MET A 62 17.66 -3.52 4.30
C MET A 62 19.11 -3.03 4.30
N SER A 63 19.89 -3.43 5.31
CA SER A 63 21.34 -3.16 5.37
C SER A 63 22.15 -3.78 4.25
N GLU A 64 21.65 -4.84 3.61
CA GLU A 64 22.32 -5.51 2.49
C GLU A 64 21.84 -4.98 1.13
N LEU A 65 20.65 -4.36 1.09
CA LEU A 65 20.00 -3.91 -0.13
C LEU A 65 20.21 -2.41 -0.40
N VAL A 66 20.47 -1.64 0.65
CA VAL A 66 20.64 -0.19 0.58
C VAL A 66 22.12 0.13 0.75
N GLU A 67 22.77 0.57 -0.33
CA GLU A 67 24.21 0.84 -0.35
C GLU A 67 24.65 1.85 0.72
N ASN A 68 23.80 2.82 1.05
CA ASN A 68 24.07 3.87 2.03
C ASN A 68 23.35 3.66 3.37
N PHE A 69 23.00 2.41 3.71
CA PHE A 69 22.24 2.11 4.93
C PHE A 69 22.91 2.65 6.20
N ASP A 70 24.23 2.51 6.32
CA ASP A 70 24.97 2.98 7.49
C ASP A 70 24.97 4.51 7.63
N GLU A 71 25.04 5.22 6.50
CA GLU A 71 24.95 6.69 6.48
C GLU A 71 23.56 7.15 6.93
N LEU A 72 22.51 6.49 6.44
CA LEU A 72 21.13 6.78 6.83
C LEU A 72 20.90 6.47 8.31
N LYS A 73 21.38 5.32 8.80
CA LYS A 73 21.31 4.93 10.21
C LYS A 73 21.99 5.95 11.12
N ALA A 74 23.17 6.44 10.73
CA ALA A 74 23.86 7.48 11.47
C ALA A 74 23.11 8.82 11.45
N HIS A 75 22.56 9.20 10.29
CA HIS A 75 21.79 10.43 10.12
C HIS A 75 20.49 10.44 10.96
N PHE A 76 19.81 9.31 11.08
CA PHE A 76 18.54 9.20 11.81
C PHE A 76 18.69 8.85 13.30
N LYS A 77 19.91 8.75 13.82
CA LYS A 77 20.15 8.51 15.25
C LYS A 77 19.55 9.63 16.11
N GLY A 78 18.71 9.27 17.09
CA GLY A 78 17.95 10.20 17.93
C GLY A 78 16.73 10.84 17.27
N HIS A 79 16.43 10.50 16.01
CA HIS A 79 15.22 10.95 15.33
C HIS A 79 14.06 9.99 15.60
N ARG A 80 12.81 10.44 15.44
CA ARG A 80 11.60 9.58 15.58
C ARG A 80 11.62 8.34 14.67
N LEU A 81 12.41 8.40 13.60
CA LEU A 81 12.52 7.34 12.60
C LEU A 81 13.67 6.35 12.88
N GLU A 82 14.43 6.51 13.97
CA GLU A 82 15.57 5.64 14.31
C GLU A 82 15.18 4.15 14.37
N HIS A 83 13.99 3.84 14.90
CA HIS A 83 13.48 2.47 15.04
C HIS A 83 13.29 1.70 13.71
N TYR A 84 13.32 2.39 12.57
CA TYR A 84 13.29 1.75 11.24
C TYR A 84 14.66 1.23 10.79
N PHE A 85 15.73 1.54 11.51
CA PHE A 85 17.12 1.17 11.19
C PHE A 85 17.76 0.20 12.22
N GLU A 86 16.94 -0.40 13.09
CA GLU A 86 17.36 -1.46 14.05
C GLU A 86 17.55 -2.82 13.39
#